data_AF-A0A9D9CCC3-F1
#
_entry.id   AF-A0A9D9CCC3-F1
#
_cell.length_a   1.000
_cell.length_b   1.000
_cell.length_c   1.000
_cell.angle_alpha   90.00
_cell.angle_beta   90.00
_cell.angle_gamma   90.00
#
_symmetry.space_group_name_H-M   'P 1'
#
loop_
_entity.id
_entity.type
_entity.pdbx_description
1 polymer ?
#
loop_
_entity_poly.entity_id
_entity_poly.type
_entity_poly.pdbx_seq_one_letter_code
_entity_poly.pdbx_strand_id
1 'polypeptide(L)'
;MILLYLVLVCWGWMTIYSASYNYEESVSIFDMAIVSGKQFLWMMISFAMAAVIMLLDVRWYQNAANSIYILILLLLLFTIAVAPDVKGSRSWLFIGPFSLQPAEFAKFATSLALAK
;
A
#
# COMPACT_ATOMS: atom_id res chain seq x y z
N MET A 1 -18.80 -9.67 -4.48
CA MET A 1 -17.79 -8.64 -4.16
C MET A 1 -16.36 -9.17 -4.22
N ILE A 2 -16.02 -10.27 -3.52
CA ILE A 2 -14.66 -10.85 -3.54
C ILE A 2 -14.23 -11.31 -4.94
N LEU A 3 -15.10 -11.99 -5.69
CA LEU A 3 -14.79 -12.41 -7.08
C LEU A 3 -14.48 -11.22 -7.99
N LEU A 4 -15.27 -10.15 -7.91
CA LEU A 4 -15.08 -8.94 -8.70
C LEU A 4 -13.75 -8.25 -8.36
N TYR A 5 -13.39 -8.20 -7.08
CA TYR A 5 -12.08 -7.71 -6.65
C TYR A 5 -10.93 -8.51 -7.27
N LEU A 6 -10.98 -9.84 -7.22
CA LEU A 6 -9.94 -10.70 -7.80
C LEU A 6 -9.81 -10.50 -9.31
N VAL A 7 -10.92 -10.39 -10.03
CA VAL A 7 -10.92 -10.12 -11.48
C VAL A 7 -10.23 -8.79 -11.79
N LEU A 8 -10.57 -7.71 -11.06
CA LEU A 8 -9.95 -6.40 -11.26
C LEU A 8 -8.45 -6.41 -10.95
N VAL A 9 -8.04 -7.11 -9.89
CA VAL A 9 -6.63 -7.23 -9.49
C VAL A 9 -5.83 -7.98 -10.57
N CYS A 10 -6.34 -9.11 -11.06
CA CYS A 10 -5.68 -9.85 -12.16
C CYS A 10 -5.63 -9.03 -13.45
N TRP A 11 -6.73 -8.35 -13.80
CA TRP A 11 -6.79 -7.52 -15.00
C TRP A 11 -5.81 -6.33 -14.96
N GLY A 12 -5.74 -5.65 -13.81
CA GLY A 12 -4.79 -4.56 -13.58
C GLY A 12 -3.35 -5.05 -13.71
N TRP A 13 -3.03 -6.23 -13.16
CA TRP A 13 -1.69 -6.80 -13.27
C TRP A 13 -1.31 -7.14 -14.71
N MET A 14 -2.22 -7.74 -15.49
CA MET A 14 -2.01 -7.98 -16.93
C MET A 14 -1.79 -6.68 -17.70
N THR A 15 -2.52 -5.62 -17.35
CA THR A 15 -2.37 -4.29 -17.99
C THR A 15 -0.98 -3.70 -17.71
N ILE A 16 -0.48 -3.80 -16.47
CA ILE A 16 0.86 -3.32 -16.09
C ILE A 16 1.95 -4.09 -16.84
N TYR A 17 1.78 -5.41 -16.98
CA TYR A 17 2.69 -6.22 -17.80
C TYR A 17 2.72 -5.73 -19.24
N SER A 18 1.54 -5.53 -19.87
CA SER A 18 1.47 -5.05 -21.26
C SER A 18 2.10 -3.66 -21.47
N ALA A 19 1.95 -2.75 -20.51
CA ALA A 19 2.47 -1.38 -20.61
C ALA A 19 3.99 -1.30 -20.36
N SER A 20 4.56 -2.29 -19.66
CA SER A 20 5.98 -2.33 -19.31
C SER A 20 6.77 -3.32 -20.17
N TYR A 21 6.12 -3.97 -21.15
CA TYR A 21 6.73 -4.99 -21.99
C TYR A 21 7.61 -4.35 -23.06
N ASN A 22 8.93 -4.52 -22.94
CA ASN A 22 9.90 -4.16 -23.96
C ASN A 22 10.29 -5.40 -24.77
N TYR A 23 10.17 -5.33 -26.09
CA TYR A 23 10.41 -6.44 -27.02
C TYR A 23 11.87 -6.98 -27.02
N GLU A 24 12.82 -6.18 -26.54
CA GLU A 24 14.27 -6.51 -26.56
C GLU A 24 14.74 -7.32 -25.35
N GLU A 25 13.98 -7.34 -24.26
CA GLU A 25 14.30 -8.09 -23.05
C GLU A 25 13.28 -9.21 -22.83
N SER A 26 13.64 -10.44 -23.20
CA SER A 26 12.84 -11.65 -22.95
C SER A 26 12.87 -12.02 -21.47
N VAL A 27 12.25 -11.19 -20.64
CA VAL A 27 12.26 -11.32 -19.19
C VAL A 27 10.88 -11.82 -18.74
N SER A 28 10.90 -12.79 -17.82
CA SER A 28 9.70 -13.43 -17.30
C SER A 28 8.80 -12.42 -16.57
N ILE A 29 7.48 -12.62 -16.64
CA ILE A 29 6.49 -11.79 -15.94
C ILE A 29 6.71 -11.72 -14.42
N PHE A 30 7.40 -12.71 -13.85
CA PHE A 30 7.74 -12.84 -12.43
C PHE A 30 9.09 -12.22 -12.04
N ASP A 31 9.83 -11.64 -12.98
CA ASP A 31 11.13 -11.06 -12.68
C ASP A 31 11.00 -9.76 -11.87
N MET A 32 11.72 -9.67 -10.77
CA MET A 32 11.76 -8.50 -9.87
C MET A 32 12.45 -7.29 -10.51
N ALA A 33 13.16 -7.48 -11.63
CA ALA A 33 13.71 -6.40 -12.44
C ALA A 33 12.61 -5.52 -13.07
N ILE A 34 11.46 -6.11 -13.41
CA ILE A 34 10.34 -5.41 -14.07
C ILE A 34 9.31 -4.96 -13.03
N VAL A 35 8.64 -3.83 -13.33
CA VAL A 35 7.52 -3.31 -12.54
C VAL A 35 6.43 -4.38 -12.32
N SER A 36 6.17 -5.26 -13.30
CA SER A 36 5.18 -6.35 -13.18
C SER A 36 5.51 -7.35 -12.08
N GLY A 37 6.78 -7.76 -11.94
CA GLY A 37 7.21 -8.67 -10.88
C GLY A 37 7.16 -8.02 -9.51
N LYS A 38 7.55 -6.73 -9.40
CA LYS A 38 7.36 -5.97 -8.16
C LYS A 38 5.89 -5.88 -7.75
N GLN A 39 4.98 -5.64 -8.70
CA GLN A 39 3.54 -5.60 -8.44
C GLN A 39 2.98 -6.95 -7.98
N PHE A 40 3.48 -8.06 -8.53
CA PHE A 40 3.13 -9.40 -8.06
C PHE A 40 3.54 -9.62 -6.60
N LEU A 41 4.76 -9.22 -6.23
CA LEU A 41 5.23 -9.28 -4.84
C LEU A 41 4.32 -8.47 -3.90
N TRP A 42 3.99 -7.23 -4.29
CA TRP A 42 3.10 -6.36 -3.50
C TRP A 42 1.69 -6.92 -3.35
N MET A 43 1.18 -7.60 -4.38
CA MET A 43 -0.10 -8.29 -4.32
C MET A 43 -0.07 -9.42 -3.27
N MET A 44 0.98 -10.24 -3.28
CA MET A 44 1.15 -11.32 -2.29
C MET A 44 1.28 -10.78 -0.86
N ILE A 45 2.07 -9.71 -0.67
CA ILE A 45 2.21 -9.04 0.63
C ILE A 45 0.86 -8.50 1.10
N SER A 46 0.06 -7.93 0.19
CA SER A 46 -1.26 -7.39 0.51
C SER A 46 -2.25 -8.47 0.94
N PHE A 47 -2.25 -9.64 0.27
CA PHE A 47 -3.06 -10.79 0.70
C PHE A 47 -2.62 -11.34 2.07
N ALA A 48 -1.31 -11.44 2.31
CA ALA A 48 -0.80 -11.83 3.62
C ALA A 48 -1.20 -10.83 4.72
N MET A 49 -1.10 -9.52 4.45
CA MET A 49 -1.52 -8.47 5.37
C MET A 49 -3.03 -8.53 5.65
N ALA A 50 -3.85 -8.77 4.63
CA ALA A 50 -5.30 -8.94 4.79
C ALA A 50 -5.62 -10.13 5.71
N ALA A 51 -4.92 -11.26 5.56
CA ALA A 51 -5.08 -12.41 6.44
C ALA A 51 -4.73 -12.07 7.90
N VAL A 52 -3.62 -11.35 8.14
CA VAL A 52 -3.22 -10.90 9.49
C VAL A 52 -4.29 -9.99 10.11
N ILE A 53 -4.83 -9.05 9.32
CA ILE A 53 -5.91 -8.14 9.77
C ILE A 53 -7.17 -8.93 10.13
N MET A 54 -7.52 -9.97 9.37
CA MET A 54 -8.70 -10.80 9.67
C MET A 54 -8.54 -11.67 10.92
N LEU A 55 -7.30 -11.96 11.34
CA LEU A 55 -7.01 -12.71 12.56
C LEU A 55 -7.10 -11.86 13.83
N LEU A 56 -7.16 -10.53 13.71
CA LEU A 56 -7.21 -9.61 14.84
C LEU A 56 -8.66 -9.32 15.27
N ASP A 57 -8.91 -9.36 16.57
CA ASP A 57 -10.23 -9.07 17.13
C ASP A 57 -10.60 -7.58 17.06
N VAL A 58 -11.89 -7.31 16.80
CA VAL A 58 -12.45 -5.95 16.72
C VAL A 58 -12.18 -5.11 17.98
N ARG A 59 -12.17 -5.75 19.17
CA ARG A 59 -11.89 -5.07 20.45
C ARG A 59 -10.48 -4.49 20.50
N TRP A 60 -9.51 -5.16 19.86
CA TRP A 60 -8.15 -4.66 19.78
C TRP A 60 -8.11 -3.36 18.97
N TYR A 61 -8.80 -3.33 17.82
CA TYR A 61 -8.90 -2.14 16.98
C TYR A 61 -9.58 -0.96 17.71
N GLN A 62 -10.68 -1.19 18.42
CA GLN A 62 -11.36 -0.12 19.16
C GLN A 62 -10.50 0.45 20.29
N ASN A 63 -9.77 -0.40 21.02
CA ASN A 63 -8.88 0.08 22.08
C ASN A 63 -7.68 0.85 21.51
N ALA A 64 -7.09 0.34 20.42
CA ALA A 64 -5.93 0.96 19.77
C ALA A 64 -6.29 2.18 18.89
N ALA A 65 -7.55 2.39 18.54
CA ALA A 65 -8.00 3.42 17.59
C ALA A 65 -7.44 4.82 17.88
N ASN A 66 -7.58 5.31 19.12
CA ASN A 66 -7.11 6.65 19.49
C ASN A 66 -5.58 6.74 19.44
N SER A 67 -4.88 5.69 19.87
CA SER A 67 -3.41 5.63 19.81
C SER A 67 -2.90 5.60 18.37
N ILE A 68 -3.53 4.79 17.50
CA ILE A 68 -3.21 4.69 16.07
C ILE A 68 -3.47 6.04 15.38
N TYR A 69 -4.56 6.72 15.72
CA TYR A 69 -4.88 8.04 15.18
C TYR A 69 -3.84 9.10 15.54
N ILE A 70 -3.47 9.21 16.82
CA ILE A 70 -2.43 10.16 17.26
C ILE A 70 -1.09 9.84 16.61
N LEU A 71 -0.72 8.56 16.54
CA LEU A 71 0.53 8.12 15.90
C LEU A 71 0.58 8.53 14.43
N ILE A 72 -0.52 8.36 13.69
CA ILE A 72 -0.56 8.70 12.27
C ILE A 72 -0.60 10.22 12.05
N LEU A 73 -1.24 10.99 12.92
CA LEU A 73 -1.13 12.46 12.89
C LEU A 73 0.31 12.93 13.08
N LEU A 74 1.03 12.36 14.05
CA LEU A 74 2.45 12.65 14.25
C LEU A 74 3.29 12.24 13.04
N LEU A 75 3.00 11.08 12.45
CA LEU A 75 3.68 10.62 11.24
C LEU A 75 3.44 11.57 10.05
N LEU A 76 2.21 12.07 9.87
CA LEU A 76 1.90 13.07 8.86
C LEU A 76 2.67 14.37 9.08
N LEU A 77 2.72 14.86 10.32
CA LEU A 77 3.51 16.05 10.64
C LEU A 77 4.99 15.85 10.32
N PHE A 78 5.53 14.68 10.66
CA PHE A 78 6.90 14.30 10.35
C PHE A 78 7.17 14.23 8.84
N THR A 79 6.20 13.73 8.06
CA THR A 79 6.36 13.64 6.61
C THR A 79 6.57 14.98 5.93
N ILE A 80 5.92 16.05 6.41
CA ILE A 80 6.08 17.39 5.81
C ILE A 80 7.54 17.89 5.96
N ALA A 81 8.20 17.53 7.06
CA ALA A 81 9.57 17.91 7.33
C ALA A 81 10.61 17.08 6.56
N VAL A 82 10.38 15.76 6.43
CA VAL A 82 11.40 14.81 5.93
C VAL A 82 11.15 14.31 4.52
N ALA A 83 9.89 14.27 4.06
CA ALA A 83 9.58 13.73 2.74
C ALA A 83 10.19 14.61 1.63
N PRO A 84 10.91 14.01 0.67
CA PRO A 84 11.38 14.73 -0.51
C PRO A 84 10.21 15.22 -1.34
N ASP A 85 10.43 16.30 -2.07
CA ASP A 85 9.44 16.82 -3.00
C ASP A 85 9.33 15.89 -4.22
N VAL A 86 8.17 15.27 -4.39
CA VAL A 86 7.86 14.45 -5.56
C VAL A 86 6.68 15.09 -6.29
N LYS A 87 6.93 15.63 -7.48
CA LYS A 87 5.92 16.29 -8.33
C LYS A 87 5.19 17.45 -7.62
N GLY A 88 5.88 18.23 -6.78
CA GLY A 88 5.30 19.36 -6.05
C GLY A 88 4.56 18.97 -4.77
N SER A 89 4.70 17.71 -4.30
CA SER A 89 4.05 17.21 -3.10
C SER A 89 5.03 16.45 -2.19
N ARG A 90 5.02 16.79 -0.90
CA ARG A 90 5.80 16.12 0.15
C ARG A 90 4.93 15.08 0.87
N SER A 91 4.55 14.02 0.16
CA SER A 91 3.64 12.98 0.67
C SER A 91 4.23 11.58 0.70
N TRP A 92 5.41 11.39 0.10
CA TRP A 92 6.05 10.08 -0.06
C TRP A 92 7.31 9.96 0.81
N LEU A 93 7.31 8.98 1.71
CA LEU A 93 8.50 8.57 2.43
C LEU A 93 9.16 7.41 1.69
N PHE A 94 10.42 7.58 1.33
CA PHE A 94 11.23 6.55 0.68
C PHE A 94 12.12 5.88 1.73
N ILE A 95 11.91 4.60 1.96
CA ILE A 95 12.71 3.75 2.86
C ILE A 95 13.41 2.71 1.98
N GLY A 96 14.55 3.09 1.41
CA GLY A 96 15.28 2.26 0.46
C GLY A 96 14.44 1.94 -0.79
N PRO A 97 14.16 0.66 -1.11
CA PRO A 97 13.33 0.27 -2.25
C PRO A 97 11.82 0.40 -1.99
N PHE A 98 11.42 0.68 -0.75
CA PHE A 98 10.02 0.79 -0.34
C PHE A 98 9.58 2.25 -0.32
N SER A 99 8.42 2.53 -0.89
CA SER A 99 7.76 3.82 -0.78
C SER A 99 6.49 3.68 0.07
N LEU A 100 6.38 4.51 1.10
CA LEU A 100 5.24 4.51 2.00
C LEU A 100 4.58 5.89 1.96
N GLN A 101 3.26 5.90 1.82
CA GLN A 101 2.45 7.11 1.83
C GLN A 101 1.61 7.15 3.12
N PRO A 102 2.01 7.93 4.15
CA PRO A 102 1.28 7.97 5.42
C PRO A 102 -0.17 8.44 5.32
N ALA A 103 -0.49 9.23 4.28
CA ALA A 103 -1.86 9.66 4.00
C ALA A 103 -2.83 8.49 3.74
N GLU A 104 -2.36 7.37 3.21
CA GLU A 104 -3.19 6.16 3.03
C GLU A 104 -3.61 5.57 4.38
N PHE A 105 -2.67 5.48 5.33
CA PHE A 105 -2.95 5.02 6.69
C PHE A 105 -3.84 5.99 7.45
N ALA A 106 -3.71 7.29 7.20
CA ALA A 106 -4.53 8.33 7.85
C ALA A 106 -6.03 8.19 7.55
N LYS A 107 -6.40 7.82 6.32
CA LYS A 107 -7.81 7.57 5.95
C LYS A 107 -8.43 6.45 6.78
N PHE A 108 -7.69 5.36 6.99
CA PHE A 108 -8.16 4.26 7.83
C PHE A 108 -8.22 4.66 9.31
N ALA A 109 -7.18 5.31 9.83
CA ALA A 109 -7.13 5.69 11.24
C ALA A 109 -8.18 6.73 11.64
N THR A 110 -8.44 7.71 10.77
CA THR A 110 -9.53 8.69 10.97
C THR A 110 -10.89 8.00 10.98
N SER A 111 -11.16 7.09 10.05
CA SER A 111 -12.42 6.34 10.02
C SER A 111 -12.60 5.48 11.29
N LEU A 112 -11.53 4.85 11.77
CA LEU A 112 -11.54 4.01 12.96
C LEU A 112 -11.75 4.83 14.24
N ALA A 113 -11.13 6.02 14.32
CA ALA A 113 -11.30 6.92 15.46
C ALA A 113 -12.69 7.58 15.49
N LEU A 114 -13.27 7.88 14.33
CA LEU A 114 -14.62 8.47 14.23
C LEU A 114 -15.72 7.43 14.49
N ALA A 115 -15.50 6.16 14.13
CA ALA A 115 -16.47 5.09 14.30
C ALA A 115 -16.50 4.50 15.73
N LYS A 116 -15.57 4.92 16.60
CA LYS A 116 -15.51 4.56 18.01
C LYS A 116 -16.38 5.51 18.84
#